data_AF-A0A0W0ZXJ5-F1
#
_entry.id   AF-A0A0W0ZXJ5-F1
#
_cell.length_a   1.000
_cell.length_b   1.000
_cell.length_c   1.000
_cell.angle_alpha   90.00
_cell.angle_beta   90.00
_cell.angle_gamma   90.00
#
_symmetry.space_group_name_H-M   'P 1'
#
loop_
_entity.id
_entity.type
_entity.pdbx_description
1 polymer ?
#
loop_
_entity_poly.entity_id
_entity_poly.type
_entity_poly.pdbx_seq_one_letter_code
_entity_poly.pdbx_strand_id
1 'polypeptide(L)' 'MKKLGFIVFFVLLLSGCSRYASNGEHLYLSSRNGPSLEVPPPLTRANISSFYDLPQQNQDARVSIAPPVS' A
#
# COMPACT_ATOMS: atom_id res chain seq x y z
N MET A 1 25.94 -22.75 24.74
CA MET A 1 25.27 -22.63 23.42
C MET A 1 23.75 -22.46 23.51
N LYS A 2 23.00 -23.27 24.29
CA LYS A 2 21.51 -23.19 24.36
C LYS A 2 20.96 -21.79 24.69
N LYS A 3 21.53 -21.09 25.68
CA LYS A 3 21.07 -19.75 26.12
C LYS A 3 21.18 -18.67 25.01
N LEU A 4 22.21 -18.78 24.17
CA LEU A 4 22.46 -17.82 23.09
C LEU A 4 21.46 -18.02 21.94
N GLY A 5 21.09 -19.27 21.66
CA GLY A 5 20.01 -19.59 20.72
C GLY A 5 18.65 -19.01 21.16
N PHE A 6 18.32 -19.07 22.46
CA PHE A 6 17.09 -18.48 22.98
C PHE A 6 17.04 -16.96 22.82
N ILE A 7 18.18 -16.27 23.03
CA ILE A 7 18.27 -14.81 22.84
C ILE A 7 18.04 -14.45 21.37
N VAL A 8 18.70 -15.16 20.44
CA VAL A 8 18.52 -14.94 19.00
C VAL A 8 17.07 -15.17 18.58
N PHE A 9 16.44 -16.23 19.09
CA PHE A 9 15.04 -16.54 18.81
C PHE A 9 14.08 -15.44 19.32
N PHE A 10 14.30 -14.93 20.52
CA PHE A 10 13.50 -13.83 21.08
C PHE A 10 13.66 -12.53 20.26
N VAL A 11 14.89 -12.18 19.86
CA VAL A 11 15.14 -10.98 19.04
C VAL A 11 14.43 -11.07 17.68
N LEU A 12 14.45 -12.25 17.04
CA LEU A 12 13.71 -12.52 15.81
C LEU A 12 12.19 -12.36 16.00
N LEU A 13 11.63 -12.90 17.09
CA LEU A 13 10.20 -12.77 17.39
C LEU A 13 9.77 -11.30 17.61
N LEU A 14 10.58 -10.50 18.32
CA LEU A 14 10.26 -9.08 18.56
C LEU A 14 10.27 -8.24 17.28
N SER A 15 11.11 -8.58 16.30
CA SER A 15 11.19 -7.85 15.03
C SER A 15 9.96 -8.00 14.12
N GLY A 16 9.10 -8.99 14.38
CA GLY A 16 7.87 -9.22 13.61
C GLY A 16 6.69 -8.33 14.00
N CYS A 17 6.74 -7.67 15.17
CA CYS A 17 5.60 -6.91 15.71
C CYS A 17 5.46 -5.48 15.15
N SER A 18 6.42 -4.97 14.40
CA SER A 18 6.43 -3.56 13.94
C SER A 18 5.72 -3.30 12.61
N ARG A 19 5.18 -4.33 11.94
CA ARG A 19 4.69 -4.21 10.55
C ARG A 19 3.22 -3.75 10.42
N TYR A 20 2.47 -3.62 11.52
CA TYR A 20 1.02 -3.33 11.50
C TYR A 20 0.68 -1.84 11.63
N ALA A 21 1.45 -0.95 11.01
CA ALA A 21 1.15 0.48 11.02
C ALA A 21 0.01 0.85 10.04
N SER A 22 -0.17 0.09 8.95
CA SER A 22 -1.16 0.39 7.91
C SER A 22 -2.00 -0.84 7.57
N ASN A 23 -3.29 -0.79 7.92
CA ASN A 23 -4.23 -1.86 7.58
C ASN A 23 -4.52 -1.80 6.07
N GLY A 24 -3.87 -2.66 5.28
CA GLY A 24 -4.19 -2.86 3.86
C GLY A 24 -3.33 -2.09 2.85
N GLU A 25 -2.23 -1.46 3.26
CA GLU A 25 -1.33 -0.75 2.34
C GLU A 25 -0.86 -1.63 1.18
N HIS A 26 -0.47 -2.87 1.46
CA HIS A 26 0.00 -3.77 0.40
C HIS A 26 -1.06 -4.04 -0.67
N LEU A 27 -2.34 -4.14 -0.28
CA LEU A 27 -3.44 -4.34 -1.22
C LEU A 27 -3.67 -3.08 -2.05
N TYR A 28 -3.64 -1.90 -1.42
CA TYR A 28 -3.78 -0.62 -2.12
C TYR A 28 -2.63 -0.38 -3.10
N LEU A 29 -1.37 -0.56 -2.68
CA LEU A 29 -0.19 -0.30 -3.50
C LEU A 29 -0.01 -1.26 -4.68
N SER A 30 -0.50 -2.49 -4.54
CA SER A 30 -0.49 -3.50 -5.62
C SER A 30 -1.66 -3.36 -6.59
N SER A 31 -2.71 -2.63 -6.20
CA SER A 31 -3.88 -2.39 -7.06
C SER A 31 -3.51 -1.52 -8.27
N ARG A 32 -4.23 -1.74 -9.38
CA ARG A 32 -4.05 -1.04 -10.65
C ARG A 32 -5.41 -0.74 -11.26
N ASN A 33 -5.50 0.34 -12.04
CA ASN A 33 -6.67 0.59 -12.86
C ASN A 33 -6.84 -0.53 -13.88
N GLY A 34 -8.10 -0.84 -14.18
CA GLY A 34 -8.45 -1.77 -15.24
C GLY A 34 -8.12 -1.21 -16.64
N PRO A 35 -8.43 -1.96 -17.70
CA PRO A 35 -8.30 -1.47 -19.06
C PRO A 35 -9.15 -0.22 -19.28
N SER A 36 -8.70 0.66 -20.16
CA SER A 36 -9.44 1.87 -20.53
C SER A 36 -10.77 1.50 -21.19
N LEU A 37 -11.84 2.21 -20.81
CA LEU A 37 -13.15 2.04 -21.42
C LEU A 37 -13.15 2.53 -22.88
N GLU A 38 -13.54 1.64 -23.80
CA GLU A 38 -13.88 2.00 -25.17
C GLU A 38 -15.32 2.49 -25.23
N VAL A 39 -15.51 3.72 -25.72
CA VAL A 39 -16.84 4.32 -25.88
C VAL A 39 -17.11 4.45 -27.37
N PRO A 40 -18.04 3.65 -27.94
CA PRO A 40 -18.31 3.69 -29.37
C PRO A 40 -19.14 4.93 -29.75
N PRO A 41 -19.00 5.44 -30.98
CA PRO A 41 -19.88 6.49 -31.49
C PRO A 41 -21.36 6.04 -31.49
N PRO A 42 -22.34 6.95 -31.24
CA PRO A 42 -22.19 8.38 -30.97
C PRO A 42 -21.98 8.73 -29.48
N LEU A 43 -21.75 7.75 -28.61
CA LEU A 43 -21.55 7.97 -27.18
C LEU A 43 -20.20 8.68 -26.93
N THR A 44 -20.11 9.41 -25.81
CA THR A 44 -18.90 10.16 -25.44
C THR A 44 -18.54 9.92 -23.97
N ARG A 45 -17.27 10.15 -23.61
CA ARG A 45 -16.80 10.08 -22.22
C ARG A 45 -17.17 11.29 -21.37
N ALA A 46 -17.92 12.26 -21.89
CA ALA A 46 -18.15 13.55 -21.23
C ALA A 46 -18.74 13.42 -19.81
N ASN A 47 -19.51 12.37 -19.54
CA ASN A 47 -20.15 12.14 -18.24
C ASN A 47 -19.48 11.04 -17.41
N ILE A 48 -18.34 10.51 -17.85
CA ILE A 48 -17.61 9.48 -17.09
C ILE A 48 -16.63 10.19 -16.15
N SER A 49 -16.82 9.97 -14.86
CA SER A 49 -15.93 10.53 -13.83
C SER A 49 -14.68 9.66 -13.67
N SER A 50 -13.53 10.32 -13.51
CA SER A 50 -12.25 9.70 -13.12
C SER A 50 -12.08 9.57 -11.60
N PHE A 51 -13.15 9.76 -10.81
CA PHE A 51 -13.08 9.77 -9.35
C PHE A 51 -12.52 8.46 -8.75
N TYR A 52 -12.73 7.34 -9.43
CA TYR A 52 -12.26 6.02 -8.98
C TYR A 52 -10.94 5.60 -9.60
N ASP A 53 -10.32 6.45 -10.43
CA ASP A 53 -9.04 6.15 -11.03
C ASP A 53 -7.96 6.20 -9.95
N LEU A 54 -7.30 5.07 -9.73
CA LEU A 54 -6.14 4.99 -8.87
C LEU A 54 -5.01 5.84 -9.46
N PRO A 55 -4.27 6.59 -8.62
CA PRO A 55 -3.09 7.29 -9.07
C PRO A 55 -2.01 6.28 -9.51
N GLN A 56 -1.14 6.71 -10.43
CA GLN A 56 0.00 5.88 -10.82
C GLN A 56 0.97 5.73 -9.64
N GLN A 57 1.21 4.49 -9.21
CA GLN A 57 2.16 4.17 -8.12
C GLN A 57 3.57 3.94 -8.68
N ASN A 58 4.23 5.02 -9.07
CA ASN A 58 5.59 5.01 -9.62
C ASN A 58 6.63 5.55 -8.62
N GLN A 59 6.23 5.78 -7.37
CA GLN A 59 7.04 6.48 -6.35
C GLN A 59 7.17 5.63 -5.09
N ASP A 60 8.10 6.04 -4.20
CA ASP A 60 8.18 5.42 -2.88
C ASP A 60 6.97 5.85 -2.04
N ALA A 61 6.16 4.87 -1.62
CA ALA A 61 4.93 5.08 -0.88
C ALA A 61 5.14 5.05 0.65
N ARG A 62 6.37 4.95 1.13
CA ARG A 62 6.68 4.99 2.57
C ARG A 62 6.35 6.35 3.14
N VAL A 63 5.31 6.38 3.98
CA VAL A 63 4.89 7.59 4.70
C VAL A 63 5.00 7.39 6.21
N SER A 64 5.44 8.45 6.91
CA SER A 64 5.36 8.47 8.36
C SER A 64 3.93 8.79 8.78
N ILE A 65 3.34 7.91 9.60
CA ILE A 65 2.06 8.15 10.26
C ILE A 65 2.22 8.73 11.67
N ALA A 66 3.46 8.98 12.10
CA ALA A 66 3.71 9.61 13.38
C ALA A 66 3.18 11.06 13.35
N PRO A 67 2.63 11.57 14.46
CA PRO A 67 2.23 12.97 14.56
C PRO A 67 3.40 13.92 14.21
N PRO A 68 3.12 15.05 13.54
CA PRO A 68 4.14 16.04 13.26
C PRO A 68 4.66 16.65 14.58
N VAL A 69 5.95 16.95 14.62
CA VAL A 69 6.56 17.67 15.75
C VAL A 69 6.14 19.14 15.67
N SER A 70 5.64 19.66 16.80
CA SER A 70 5.28 21.07 17.00
C SER A 70 6.49 21.95 17.26
#